data_AF-G2J855-F1
#
_entry.id   AF-G2J855-F1
#
_cell.length_a   1.000
_cell.length_b   1.000
_cell.length_c   1.000
_cell.angle_alpha   90.00
_cell.angle_beta   90.00
_cell.angle_gamma   90.00
#
_symmetry.space_group_name_H-M   'P 1'
#
loop_
_entity.id
_entity.type
_entity.pdbx_description
1 polymer ?
#
loop_
_entity_poly.entity_id
_entity_poly.type
_entity_poly.pdbx_seq_one_letter_code
_entity_poly.pdbx_strand_id
1 'polypeptide(L)'
;MLYDNPKECKAGWASIAGAEAMYMRSHADLANHVIWVTNSEFSAFQMLGHRHVHNLRGTSFFRTPLYQMAADLGIPMAGHFAKSAAQQLAKIAMRILTLGAMAYEWKPGELFNADALHENIKSRFPRDTLPNDPRLEHALRSAYQTDSAVSRADFVPNSIFLTLRMNRLLHAKNILACPIPDDGWGYLSNRQLPVNAKERLAMCLNSEAPVLAEVVVDMTRADAAYGALAAFGQKVASRMVLREWVSHPELIWLAQCAPIEIRSVFKSTQYQPLKHALPTVLSEDPLLALSYSAGLLAENHWTALASDEYNRLTKKRTLSSRAVWLRAADRAFCFALAKYALDQGFAVTGYSSGAVRVRVLRAELLHVLSFAIEHGLVCPDLNRLIQPDDLQSVHSG
;
A
#
# COMPACT_ATOMS: atom_id res chain seq x y z
N MET A 1 -0.92 -13.64 17.76
CA MET A 1 -2.13 -14.36 18.22
C MET A 1 -2.98 -14.68 17.01
N LEU A 2 -3.46 -15.90 16.90
CA LEU A 2 -4.39 -16.33 15.87
C LEU A 2 -5.68 -16.79 16.55
N TYR A 3 -6.73 -16.00 16.44
CA TYR A 3 -8.08 -16.40 16.83
C TYR A 3 -8.56 -17.54 15.95
N ASP A 4 -9.26 -18.50 16.55
CA ASP A 4 -9.90 -19.60 15.81
C ASP A 4 -11.00 -19.07 14.89
N ASN A 5 -11.78 -18.10 15.40
CA ASN A 5 -12.73 -17.32 14.62
C ASN A 5 -12.38 -15.82 14.67
N PRO A 6 -11.81 -15.26 13.58
CA PRO A 6 -11.49 -13.84 13.44
C PRO A 6 -12.64 -12.86 13.66
N LYS A 7 -13.89 -13.31 13.54
CA LYS A 7 -15.09 -12.48 13.75
C LYS A 7 -15.53 -12.42 15.20
N GLU A 8 -15.22 -13.46 15.98
CA GLU A 8 -15.59 -13.52 17.39
C GLU A 8 -14.48 -13.04 18.32
N CYS A 9 -13.21 -13.19 17.90
CA CYS A 9 -12.04 -12.77 18.67
C CYS A 9 -12.01 -13.26 20.14
N LYS A 10 -12.45 -14.50 20.40
CA LYS A 10 -12.53 -15.06 21.77
C LYS A 10 -11.28 -15.87 22.15
N ALA A 11 -11.07 -16.99 21.48
CA ALA A 11 -10.04 -17.98 21.78
C ALA A 11 -9.12 -18.22 20.58
N GLY A 12 -7.97 -18.82 20.82
CA GLY A 12 -7.04 -19.21 19.77
C GLY A 12 -5.63 -19.51 20.26
N TRP A 13 -4.65 -19.41 19.36
CA TRP A 13 -3.25 -19.72 19.62
C TRP A 13 -2.37 -18.46 19.68
N ALA A 14 -1.56 -18.34 20.72
CA ALA A 14 -0.58 -17.28 20.90
C ALA A 14 0.83 -17.85 20.96
N SER A 15 1.79 -17.18 20.33
CA SER A 15 3.22 -17.46 20.46
C SER A 15 3.98 -16.16 20.60
N ILE A 16 5.02 -16.17 21.43
CA ILE A 16 5.96 -15.07 21.61
C ILE A 16 7.24 -15.45 20.87
N ALA A 17 7.65 -14.64 19.90
CA ALA A 17 8.90 -14.83 19.17
C ALA A 17 9.10 -16.22 18.50
N GLY A 18 8.02 -16.98 18.30
CA GLY A 18 8.08 -18.34 17.76
C GLY A 18 8.30 -19.45 18.79
N ALA A 19 8.29 -19.13 20.09
CA ALA A 19 8.24 -20.10 21.18
C ALA A 19 6.98 -20.99 21.08
N GLU A 20 6.91 -22.05 21.89
CA GLU A 20 5.75 -22.93 21.91
C GLU A 20 4.45 -22.14 22.05
N ALA A 21 3.50 -22.39 21.14
CA ALA A 21 2.23 -21.69 21.15
C ALA A 21 1.35 -22.20 22.30
N MET A 22 0.80 -21.26 23.06
CA MET A 22 -0.19 -21.49 24.11
C MET A 22 -1.59 -21.28 23.57
N TYR A 23 -2.53 -22.11 23.99
CA TYR A 23 -3.94 -21.91 23.72
C TYR A 23 -4.52 -20.96 24.76
N MET A 24 -5.25 -19.95 24.30
CA MET A 24 -5.86 -18.93 25.14
C MET A 24 -7.37 -18.95 24.98
N ARG A 25 -8.08 -18.59 26.04
CA ARG A 25 -9.56 -18.51 26.05
C ARG A 25 -10.05 -17.07 26.00
N SER A 26 -9.19 -16.12 26.36
CA SER A 26 -9.45 -14.69 26.33
C SER A 26 -8.17 -13.91 26.05
N HIS A 27 -8.29 -12.67 25.59
CA HIS A 27 -7.16 -11.74 25.53
C HIS A 27 -6.61 -11.41 26.92
N ALA A 28 -7.37 -11.62 28.00
CA ALA A 28 -6.90 -11.43 29.38
C ALA A 28 -5.81 -12.45 29.77
N ASP A 29 -5.72 -13.58 29.07
CA ASP A 29 -4.67 -14.60 29.29
C ASP A 29 -3.30 -14.16 28.72
N LEU A 30 -3.25 -13.01 28.04
CA LEU A 30 -2.06 -12.52 27.37
C LEU A 30 -1.13 -11.74 28.29
N ALA A 31 0.18 -11.97 28.11
CA ALA A 31 1.20 -11.20 28.80
C ALA A 31 1.14 -9.71 28.43
N ASN A 32 1.02 -8.85 29.45
CA ASN A 32 0.92 -7.38 29.28
C ASN A 32 2.20 -6.74 28.73
N HIS A 33 3.36 -7.36 28.94
CA HIS A 33 4.65 -6.84 28.47
C HIS A 33 4.96 -7.20 27.00
N VAL A 34 4.02 -7.82 26.29
CA VAL A 34 4.20 -8.27 24.90
C VAL A 34 3.17 -7.58 24.01
N ILE A 35 3.61 -7.06 22.86
CA ILE A 35 2.69 -6.59 21.81
C ILE A 35 2.17 -7.79 21.02
N TRP A 36 0.85 -7.96 21.02
CA TRP A 36 0.15 -9.05 20.36
C TRP A 36 -0.50 -8.57 19.07
N VAL A 37 0.00 -9.04 17.93
CA VAL A 37 -0.65 -8.84 16.62
C VAL A 37 -1.63 -9.98 16.37
N THR A 38 -2.86 -9.65 15.99
CA THR A 38 -3.96 -10.62 15.84
C THR A 38 -4.37 -10.82 14.37
N ASN A 39 -5.10 -11.89 14.08
CA ASN A 39 -5.79 -12.08 12.79
C ASN A 39 -7.24 -11.57 12.80
N SER A 40 -7.62 -10.73 13.77
CA SER A 40 -9.00 -10.27 13.94
C SER A 40 -9.51 -9.49 12.72
N GLU A 41 -10.79 -9.66 12.39
CA GLU A 41 -11.45 -8.76 11.43
C GLU A 41 -11.55 -7.34 12.02
N PHE A 42 -11.39 -6.33 11.17
CA PHE A 42 -11.42 -4.92 11.59
C PHE A 42 -12.72 -4.53 12.31
N SER A 43 -13.86 -5.01 11.81
CA SER A 43 -15.19 -4.76 12.38
C SER A 43 -15.30 -5.31 13.81
N ALA A 44 -14.92 -6.58 14.00
CA ALA A 44 -14.90 -7.25 15.29
C ALA A 44 -13.92 -6.60 16.27
N PHE A 45 -12.70 -6.30 15.82
CA PHE A 45 -11.67 -5.66 16.65
C PHE A 45 -12.12 -4.30 17.21
N GLN A 46 -12.85 -3.52 16.43
CA GLN A 46 -13.42 -2.26 16.91
C GLN A 46 -14.60 -2.48 17.85
N MET A 47 -15.56 -3.32 17.46
CA MET A 47 -16.79 -3.55 18.24
C MET A 47 -16.49 -4.08 19.65
N LEU A 48 -15.48 -4.94 19.77
CA LEU A 48 -15.05 -5.52 21.06
C LEU A 48 -14.15 -4.59 21.88
N GLY A 49 -13.89 -3.37 21.42
CA GLY A 49 -13.03 -2.41 22.12
C GLY A 49 -11.55 -2.82 22.17
N HIS A 50 -11.13 -3.83 21.40
CA HIS A 50 -9.77 -4.35 21.40
C HIS A 50 -8.72 -3.30 20.98
N ARG A 51 -9.13 -2.26 20.25
CA ARG A 51 -8.29 -1.09 19.94
C ARG A 51 -7.83 -0.33 21.19
N HIS A 52 -8.60 -0.37 22.28
CA HIS A 52 -8.25 0.29 23.54
C HIS A 52 -7.35 -0.57 24.43
N VAL A 53 -7.09 -1.83 24.05
CA VAL A 53 -6.17 -2.72 24.76
C VAL A 53 -4.75 -2.36 24.36
N HIS A 54 -3.99 -1.79 25.31
CA HIS A 54 -2.68 -1.16 25.08
C HIS A 54 -1.65 -2.05 24.38
N ASN A 55 -1.69 -3.36 24.59
CA ASN A 55 -0.73 -4.34 24.06
C ASN A 55 -1.30 -5.18 22.91
N LEU A 56 -2.48 -4.86 22.37
CA LEU A 56 -3.12 -5.61 21.29
C LEU A 56 -3.16 -4.79 19.99
N ARG A 57 -2.82 -5.41 18.86
CA ARG A 57 -2.81 -4.78 17.53
C ARG A 57 -3.61 -5.62 16.54
N GLY A 58 -4.35 -4.93 15.67
CA GLY A 58 -5.17 -5.58 14.65
C GLY A 58 -4.33 -6.22 13.53
N THR A 59 -5.00 -6.92 12.63
CA THR A 59 -4.34 -7.72 11.58
C THR A 59 -3.46 -6.93 10.63
N SER A 60 -3.77 -5.66 10.39
CA SER A 60 -3.02 -4.81 9.46
C SER A 60 -1.85 -4.06 10.10
N PHE A 61 -1.43 -4.44 11.32
CA PHE A 61 -0.33 -3.75 12.03
C PHE A 61 0.94 -3.63 11.17
N PHE A 62 1.29 -4.69 10.44
CA PHE A 62 2.45 -4.73 9.54
C PHE A 62 2.13 -4.30 8.10
N ARG A 63 1.01 -3.63 7.86
CA ARG A 63 0.41 -3.32 6.53
C ARG A 63 -0.09 -4.54 5.75
N THR A 64 0.61 -5.66 5.80
CA THR A 64 0.16 -6.95 5.26
C THR A 64 -0.57 -7.75 6.36
N PRO A 65 -1.86 -8.13 6.18
CA PRO A 65 -2.59 -8.96 7.13
C PRO A 65 -1.92 -10.31 7.39
N LEU A 66 -2.10 -10.86 8.59
CA LEU A 66 -1.49 -12.14 8.97
C LEU A 66 -1.87 -13.30 8.04
N TYR A 67 -3.11 -13.33 7.53
CA TYR A 67 -3.53 -14.35 6.58
C TYR A 67 -2.81 -14.23 5.23
N GLN A 68 -2.50 -13.01 4.80
CA GLN A 68 -1.76 -12.76 3.57
C GLN A 68 -0.29 -13.11 3.77
N MET A 69 0.30 -12.79 4.93
CA MET A 69 1.65 -13.24 5.25
C MET A 69 1.77 -14.77 5.23
N ALA A 70 0.75 -15.46 5.74
CA ALA A 70 0.71 -16.92 5.71
C ALA A 70 0.55 -17.46 4.29
N ALA A 71 -0.31 -16.84 3.46
CA ALA A 71 -0.49 -17.23 2.06
C ALA A 71 0.78 -17.01 1.21
N ASP A 72 1.46 -15.88 1.38
CA ASP A 72 2.74 -15.55 0.70
C ASP A 72 3.84 -16.58 1.02
N LEU A 73 3.81 -17.18 2.21
CA LEU A 73 4.85 -18.09 2.71
C LEU A 73 4.45 -19.57 2.73
N GLY A 74 3.24 -19.92 2.25
CA GLY A 74 2.75 -21.28 2.36
C GLY A 74 2.64 -21.75 3.82
N ILE A 75 2.08 -20.94 4.72
CA ILE A 75 1.82 -21.32 6.12
C ILE A 75 0.32 -21.65 6.26
N PRO A 76 -0.07 -22.90 6.55
CA PRO A 76 -1.47 -23.25 6.72
C PRO A 76 -1.96 -22.76 8.09
N MET A 77 -3.07 -22.03 8.14
CA MET A 77 -3.55 -21.41 9.39
C MET A 77 -4.75 -22.12 10.05
N ALA A 78 -5.42 -23.01 9.34
CA ALA A 78 -6.67 -23.62 9.79
C ALA A 78 -6.45 -24.95 10.53
N GLY A 79 -7.40 -25.30 11.40
CA GLY A 79 -7.46 -26.59 12.08
C GLY A 79 -6.20 -26.91 12.88
N HIS A 80 -5.70 -28.15 12.73
CA HIS A 80 -4.53 -28.63 13.48
C HIS A 80 -3.23 -27.87 13.18
N PHE A 81 -3.18 -27.09 12.10
CA PHE A 81 -2.01 -26.26 11.77
C PHE A 81 -1.94 -24.95 12.56
N ALA A 82 -3.04 -24.49 13.16
CA ALA A 82 -3.12 -23.18 13.81
C ALA A 82 -2.04 -22.94 14.87
N LYS A 83 -1.72 -23.97 15.68
CA LYS A 83 -0.63 -23.93 16.67
C LYS A 83 0.71 -23.59 15.99
N SER A 84 1.08 -24.36 14.98
CA SER A 84 2.35 -24.16 14.24
C SER A 84 2.39 -22.83 13.48
N ALA A 85 1.25 -22.39 12.93
CA ALA A 85 1.13 -21.14 12.21
C ALA A 85 1.35 -19.94 13.12
N ALA A 86 0.80 -19.98 14.34
CA ALA A 86 1.00 -18.93 15.34
C ALA A 86 2.49 -18.77 15.68
N GLN A 87 3.24 -19.88 15.78
CA GLN A 87 4.69 -19.85 16.04
C GLN A 87 5.46 -19.26 14.86
N GLN A 88 5.19 -19.71 13.64
CA GLN A 88 5.90 -19.24 12.45
C GLN A 88 5.66 -17.74 12.20
N LEU A 89 4.40 -17.29 12.31
CA LEU A 89 4.06 -15.88 12.17
C LEU A 89 4.63 -15.02 13.30
N ALA A 90 4.67 -15.52 14.54
CA ALA A 90 5.31 -14.82 15.65
C ALA A 90 6.82 -14.65 15.45
N LYS A 91 7.50 -15.65 14.86
CA LYS A 91 8.92 -15.56 14.49
C LYS A 91 9.17 -14.50 13.42
N ILE A 92 8.29 -14.41 12.42
CA ILE A 92 8.37 -13.36 11.38
C ILE A 92 8.13 -11.98 11.99
N ALA A 93 7.11 -11.83 12.84
CA ALA A 93 6.82 -10.60 13.56
C ALA A 93 8.00 -10.13 14.41
N MET A 94 8.62 -11.03 15.18
CA MET A 94 9.82 -10.71 15.96
C MET A 94 10.95 -10.22 15.06
N ARG A 95 11.24 -10.92 13.96
CA ARG A 95 12.29 -10.48 13.01
C ARG A 95 12.04 -9.08 12.43
N ILE A 96 10.79 -8.74 12.10
CA ILE A 96 10.42 -7.39 11.65
C ILE A 96 10.75 -6.35 12.73
N LEU A 97 10.36 -6.61 13.98
CA LEU A 97 10.58 -5.69 15.09
C LEU A 97 12.05 -5.58 15.49
N THR A 98 12.82 -6.68 15.43
CA THR A 98 14.27 -6.66 15.66
C THR A 98 14.98 -5.81 14.61
N LEU A 99 14.68 -6.02 13.32
CA LEU A 99 15.22 -5.18 12.24
C LEU A 99 14.80 -3.72 12.43
N GLY A 100 13.56 -3.47 12.85
CA GLY A 100 13.07 -2.14 13.16
C GLY A 100 13.84 -1.47 14.29
N ALA A 101 14.13 -2.21 15.37
CA ALA A 101 14.88 -1.69 16.51
C ALA A 101 16.33 -1.33 16.11
N MET A 102 16.95 -2.12 15.22
CA MET A 102 18.25 -1.80 14.64
C MET A 102 18.18 -0.56 13.73
N ALA A 103 17.11 -0.43 12.94
CA ALA A 103 16.96 0.64 11.95
C ALA A 103 16.65 2.02 12.55
N TYR A 104 15.93 2.05 13.68
CA TYR A 104 15.39 3.28 14.27
C TYR A 104 15.80 3.49 15.73
N GLU A 105 16.76 2.69 16.22
CA GLU A 105 17.29 2.76 17.58
C GLU A 105 16.19 2.68 18.65
N TRP A 106 15.14 1.88 18.42
CA TRP A 106 14.10 1.66 19.42
C TRP A 106 14.71 1.00 20.66
N LYS A 107 14.47 1.60 21.83
CA LYS A 107 15.01 1.07 23.08
C LYS A 107 14.29 -0.23 23.48
N PRO A 108 14.97 -1.18 24.13
CA PRO A 108 14.31 -2.32 24.76
C PRO A 108 13.17 -1.85 25.69
N GLY A 109 11.97 -2.38 25.49
CA GLY A 109 10.78 -1.99 26.26
C GLY A 109 10.07 -0.73 25.76
N GLU A 110 10.58 -0.06 24.72
CA GLU A 110 9.81 0.98 24.07
C GLU A 110 8.58 0.38 23.37
N LEU A 111 7.40 0.85 23.77
CA LEU A 111 6.15 0.32 23.28
C LEU A 111 5.83 0.84 21.88
N PHE A 112 5.50 -0.07 20.98
CA PHE A 112 4.89 0.22 19.67
C PHE A 112 3.45 0.71 19.83
N ASN A 113 3.28 1.89 20.41
CA ASN A 113 1.99 2.40 20.89
C ASN A 113 1.01 2.78 19.78
N ALA A 114 1.46 2.91 18.54
CA ALA A 114 0.55 3.21 17.43
C ALA A 114 -0.16 1.94 16.90
N ASP A 115 -1.30 2.14 16.24
CA ASP A 115 -2.16 1.08 15.72
C ASP A 115 -1.51 0.32 14.55
N ALA A 116 -0.51 0.93 13.91
CA ALA A 116 0.27 0.34 12.81
C ALA A 116 1.77 0.64 12.94
N LEU A 117 2.61 -0.24 12.39
CA LEU A 117 4.06 -0.11 12.47
C LEU A 117 4.57 1.15 11.75
N HIS A 118 4.05 1.46 10.56
CA HIS A 118 4.44 2.68 9.83
C HIS A 118 4.18 3.98 10.62
N GLU A 119 3.17 4.03 11.50
CA GLU A 119 2.94 5.19 12.37
C GLU A 119 4.00 5.30 13.48
N ASN A 120 4.44 4.16 14.01
CA ASN A 120 5.57 4.12 14.95
C ASN A 120 6.88 4.53 14.25
N ILE A 121 7.08 4.14 12.99
CA ILE A 121 8.24 4.60 12.20
C ILE A 121 8.13 6.10 11.93
N LYS A 122 6.94 6.61 11.60
CA LYS A 122 6.72 8.02 11.29
C LYS A 122 7.12 8.94 12.44
N SER A 123 6.94 8.51 13.70
CA SER A 123 7.34 9.31 14.88
C SER A 123 8.85 9.55 14.98
N ARG A 124 9.65 8.86 14.16
CA ARG A 124 11.12 9.02 14.07
C ARG A 124 11.55 10.07 13.03
N PHE A 125 10.61 10.58 12.24
CA PHE A 125 10.88 11.66 11.30
C PHE A 125 10.45 13.01 11.86
N PRO A 126 11.04 14.11 11.37
CA PRO A 126 10.51 15.45 11.62
C PRO A 126 9.03 15.53 11.26
N ARG A 127 8.25 16.28 12.04
CA ARG A 127 6.83 16.48 11.76
C ARG A 127 6.64 17.21 10.44
N ASP A 128 5.58 16.84 9.73
CA ASP A 128 5.18 17.55 8.53
C ASP A 128 4.69 18.96 8.90
N THR A 129 5.22 19.97 8.21
CA THR A 129 4.75 21.35 8.30
C THR A 129 3.51 21.53 7.42
N LEU A 130 2.49 22.19 7.95
CA LEU A 130 1.33 22.59 7.15
C LEU A 130 1.76 23.66 6.14
N PRO A 131 1.30 23.57 4.88
CA PRO A 131 1.42 24.68 3.96
C PRO A 131 0.75 25.92 4.54
N ASN A 132 1.38 27.09 4.40
CA ASN A 132 0.77 28.35 4.82
C ASN A 132 -0.40 28.78 3.91
N ASP A 133 -0.45 28.28 2.67
CA ASP A 133 -1.50 28.55 1.70
C ASP A 133 -2.62 27.48 1.78
N PRO A 134 -3.86 27.86 2.20
CA PRO A 134 -5.00 26.94 2.25
C PRO A 134 -5.37 26.33 0.89
N ARG A 135 -5.10 27.02 -0.21
CA ARG A 135 -5.38 26.51 -1.57
C ARG A 135 -4.43 25.36 -1.91
N LEU A 136 -3.16 25.49 -1.55
CA LEU A 136 -2.18 24.41 -1.70
C LEU A 136 -2.53 23.22 -0.80
N GLU A 137 -2.93 23.48 0.44
CA GLU A 137 -3.40 22.40 1.34
C GLU A 137 -4.57 21.62 0.72
N HIS A 138 -5.56 22.33 0.16
CA HIS A 138 -6.69 21.72 -0.53
C HIS A 138 -6.23 20.91 -1.75
N ALA A 139 -5.37 21.49 -2.60
CA ALA A 139 -4.85 20.83 -3.80
C ALA A 139 -4.10 19.53 -3.45
N LEU A 140 -3.24 19.55 -2.42
CA LEU A 140 -2.53 18.37 -1.94
C LEU A 140 -3.50 17.28 -1.45
N ARG A 141 -4.52 17.64 -0.67
CA ARG A 141 -5.54 16.69 -0.19
C ARG A 141 -6.35 16.08 -1.33
N SER A 142 -6.69 16.88 -2.35
CA SER A 142 -7.41 16.43 -3.54
C SER A 142 -6.54 15.50 -4.40
N ALA A 143 -5.23 15.76 -4.47
CA ALA A 143 -4.28 14.91 -5.20
C ALA A 143 -3.87 13.62 -4.48
N TYR A 144 -4.06 13.54 -3.16
CA TYR A 144 -3.63 12.38 -2.37
C TYR A 144 -4.55 11.17 -2.54
N GLN A 145 -3.97 10.06 -2.99
CA GLN A 145 -4.68 8.79 -3.16
C GLN A 145 -3.75 7.62 -2.82
N THR A 146 -4.17 6.77 -1.90
CA THR A 146 -3.38 5.62 -1.42
C THR A 146 -3.48 4.40 -2.31
N ASP A 147 -4.59 4.26 -3.02
CA ASP A 147 -4.89 3.09 -3.83
C ASP A 147 -5.81 3.41 -5.00
N SER A 148 -5.62 2.67 -6.10
CA SER A 148 -6.56 2.65 -7.21
C SER A 148 -7.38 1.37 -7.10
N ALA A 149 -8.70 1.51 -7.00
CA ALA A 149 -9.63 0.40 -7.06
C ALA A 149 -10.41 0.52 -8.37
N VAL A 150 -10.40 -0.56 -9.16
CA VAL A 150 -11.25 -0.67 -10.34
C VAL A 150 -12.62 -1.12 -9.83
N SER A 151 -13.69 -0.53 -10.36
CA SER A 151 -15.09 -0.76 -9.92
C SER A 151 -15.41 -2.25 -9.66
N ARG A 152 -16.36 -2.50 -8.75
CA ARG A 152 -16.76 -3.85 -8.31
C ARG A 152 -16.91 -4.79 -9.50
N ALA A 153 -16.02 -5.76 -9.58
CA ALA A 153 -16.08 -6.79 -10.58
C ALA A 153 -17.23 -7.75 -10.21
N ASP A 154 -18.17 -7.99 -11.13
CA ASP A 154 -19.34 -8.87 -10.93
C ASP A 154 -18.93 -10.23 -10.41
N PHE A 155 -19.75 -10.90 -9.60
CA PHE A 155 -19.42 -12.23 -9.10
C PHE A 155 -19.14 -13.20 -10.26
N VAL A 156 -17.94 -13.79 -10.28
CA VAL A 156 -17.56 -14.82 -11.25
C VAL A 156 -17.37 -16.14 -10.50
N PRO A 157 -18.19 -17.17 -10.79
CA PRO A 157 -18.03 -18.50 -10.22
C PRO A 157 -16.63 -19.05 -10.49
N ASN A 158 -16.09 -19.86 -9.56
CA ASN A 158 -14.76 -20.48 -9.68
C ASN A 158 -13.61 -19.50 -9.95
N SER A 159 -13.76 -18.23 -9.52
CA SER A 159 -12.69 -17.25 -9.54
C SER A 159 -12.06 -17.08 -8.16
N ILE A 160 -10.80 -16.68 -8.15
CA ILE A 160 -10.07 -16.35 -6.94
C ILE A 160 -9.43 -14.96 -7.07
N PHE A 161 -9.28 -14.27 -5.94
CA PHE A 161 -8.50 -13.03 -5.88
C PHE A 161 -7.06 -13.36 -5.53
N LEU A 162 -6.14 -12.88 -6.36
CA LEU A 162 -4.70 -12.96 -6.13
C LEU A 162 -4.12 -11.57 -5.98
N THR A 163 -3.09 -11.45 -5.14
CA THR A 163 -2.27 -10.24 -5.11
C THR A 163 -0.87 -10.59 -5.57
N LEU A 164 -0.45 -10.00 -6.69
CA LEU A 164 0.89 -10.17 -7.26
C LEU A 164 1.73 -8.97 -6.82
N ARG A 165 2.87 -9.23 -6.19
CA ARG A 165 3.71 -8.18 -5.59
C ARG A 165 5.06 -8.07 -6.27
N MET A 166 5.51 -6.85 -6.49
CA MET A 166 6.93 -6.60 -6.68
C MET A 166 7.70 -6.98 -5.41
N ASN A 167 9.02 -7.18 -5.52
CA ASN A 167 9.84 -7.31 -4.33
C ASN A 167 9.69 -6.06 -3.43
N ARG A 168 9.21 -6.22 -2.20
CA ARG A 168 8.87 -5.09 -1.31
C ARG A 168 10.05 -4.17 -1.00
N LEU A 169 11.24 -4.75 -0.85
CA LEU A 169 12.45 -3.97 -0.56
C LEU A 169 12.90 -3.17 -1.79
N LEU A 170 12.92 -3.82 -2.97
CA LEU A 170 13.28 -3.14 -4.22
C LEU A 170 12.26 -2.06 -4.60
N HIS A 171 10.96 -2.35 -4.42
CA HIS A 171 9.90 -1.35 -4.61
C HIS A 171 10.10 -0.15 -3.68
N ALA A 172 10.34 -0.37 -2.39
CA ALA A 172 10.63 0.71 -1.45
C ALA A 172 11.83 1.55 -1.89
N LYS A 173 12.92 0.91 -2.35
CA LYS A 173 14.09 1.62 -2.90
C LYS A 173 13.71 2.50 -4.10
N ASN A 174 12.92 1.97 -5.03
CA ASN A 174 12.46 2.72 -6.22
C ASN A 174 11.59 3.93 -5.83
N ILE A 175 10.67 3.76 -4.88
CA ILE A 175 9.81 4.85 -4.39
C ILE A 175 10.63 5.95 -3.71
N LEU A 176 11.57 5.57 -2.84
CA LEU A 176 12.37 6.53 -2.09
C LEU A 176 13.43 7.23 -2.96
N ALA A 177 13.77 6.65 -4.11
CA ALA A 177 14.60 7.28 -5.12
C ALA A 177 13.85 8.32 -5.98
N CYS A 178 12.51 8.35 -5.92
CA CYS A 178 11.74 9.34 -6.66
C CYS A 178 11.99 10.75 -6.11
N PRO A 179 12.32 11.73 -6.97
CA PRO A 179 12.48 13.10 -6.53
C PRO A 179 11.13 13.69 -6.09
N ILE A 180 11.17 14.55 -5.08
CA ILE A 180 10.00 15.20 -4.50
C ILE A 180 10.07 16.71 -4.71
N PRO A 181 8.95 17.45 -4.58
CA PRO A 181 8.98 18.89 -4.62
C PRO A 181 9.71 19.49 -3.43
N ASP A 182 10.25 20.68 -3.62
CA ASP A 182 10.55 21.58 -2.52
C ASP A 182 9.28 22.30 -2.01
N ASP A 183 9.47 23.17 -1.02
CA ASP A 183 8.39 23.94 -0.40
C ASP A 183 8.13 25.29 -1.10
N GLY A 184 8.88 25.61 -2.17
CA GLY A 184 8.84 26.88 -2.90
C GLY A 184 7.70 26.94 -3.94
N TRP A 185 6.45 26.90 -3.48
CA TRP A 185 5.27 26.85 -4.35
C TRP A 185 4.79 28.23 -4.82
N GLY A 186 4.62 28.38 -6.13
CA GLY A 186 3.94 29.50 -6.78
C GLY A 186 2.64 29.07 -7.46
N TYR A 187 1.59 29.89 -7.36
CA TYR A 187 0.29 29.63 -7.99
C TYR A 187 0.19 30.35 -9.35
N LEU A 188 -0.18 29.59 -10.38
CA LEU A 188 -0.46 30.05 -11.73
C LEU A 188 -1.96 29.86 -12.01
N SER A 189 -2.68 30.97 -12.09
CA SER A 189 -4.09 30.98 -12.46
C SER A 189 -4.30 30.72 -13.96
N ASN A 190 -5.52 30.39 -14.35
CA ASN A 190 -5.93 30.20 -15.76
C ASN A 190 -5.48 31.34 -16.71
N ARG A 191 -5.43 32.59 -16.22
CA ARG A 191 -5.01 33.76 -17.03
C ARG A 191 -3.50 33.82 -17.28
N GLN A 192 -2.71 33.14 -16.45
CA GLN A 192 -1.24 33.10 -16.55
C GLN A 192 -0.76 31.88 -17.33
N LEU A 193 -1.65 30.93 -17.60
CA LEU A 193 -1.37 29.75 -18.41
C LEU A 193 -1.52 30.09 -19.91
N PRO A 194 -0.84 29.34 -20.82
CA PRO A 194 -1.02 29.48 -22.26
C PRO A 194 -2.49 29.45 -22.66
N VAL A 195 -2.91 30.12 -23.74
CA VAL A 195 -4.34 30.12 -24.13
C VAL A 195 -4.75 28.76 -24.69
N ASN A 196 -3.86 28.10 -25.44
CA ASN A 196 -4.14 26.82 -26.08
C ASN A 196 -4.05 25.64 -25.08
N ALA A 197 -5.10 24.81 -25.00
CA ALA A 197 -5.17 23.69 -24.07
C ALA A 197 -4.04 22.64 -24.26
N LYS A 198 -3.63 22.37 -25.51
CA LYS A 198 -2.53 21.44 -25.81
C LYS A 198 -1.20 22.01 -25.33
N GLU A 199 -0.97 23.30 -25.51
CA GLU A 199 0.23 23.99 -25.02
C GLU A 199 0.26 24.04 -23.48
N ARG A 200 -0.89 24.22 -22.81
CA ARG A 200 -0.98 24.13 -21.34
C ARG A 200 -0.56 22.75 -20.82
N LEU A 201 -1.11 21.69 -21.41
CA LEU A 201 -0.78 20.32 -21.03
C LEU A 201 0.70 20.04 -21.29
N ALA A 202 1.21 20.43 -22.47
CA ALA A 202 2.62 20.27 -22.82
C ALA A 202 3.55 21.05 -21.88
N MET A 203 3.18 22.27 -21.47
CA MET A 203 3.92 23.05 -20.47
C MET A 203 4.03 22.30 -19.14
N CYS A 204 2.95 21.66 -18.70
CA CYS A 204 2.94 20.93 -17.44
C CYS A 204 3.77 19.64 -17.54
N LEU A 205 3.55 18.83 -18.59
CA LEU A 205 4.23 17.55 -18.80
C LEU A 205 5.74 17.68 -19.01
N ASN A 206 6.17 18.75 -19.67
CA ASN A 206 7.59 19.00 -19.97
C ASN A 206 8.25 19.94 -18.94
N SER A 207 7.61 20.17 -17.79
CA SER A 207 8.16 21.05 -16.75
C SER A 207 9.34 20.38 -16.06
N GLU A 208 10.49 21.07 -16.03
CA GLU A 208 11.65 20.63 -15.25
C GLU A 208 11.43 20.77 -13.73
N ALA A 209 10.45 21.58 -13.32
CA ALA A 209 10.06 21.76 -11.92
C ALA A 209 8.76 21.01 -11.59
N PRO A 210 8.54 20.60 -10.34
CA PRO A 210 7.35 19.87 -9.95
C PRO A 210 6.07 20.70 -10.11
N VAL A 211 5.06 20.05 -10.67
CA VAL A 211 3.74 20.63 -10.93
C VAL A 211 2.66 19.89 -10.15
N LEU A 212 1.76 20.64 -9.52
CA LEU A 212 0.48 20.15 -9.03
C LEU A 212 -0.59 20.84 -9.87
N ALA A 213 -1.31 20.07 -10.69
CA ALA A 213 -2.22 20.61 -11.69
C ALA A 213 -3.67 20.38 -11.30
N GLU A 214 -4.50 21.41 -11.44
CA GLU A 214 -5.94 21.30 -11.40
C GLU A 214 -6.41 20.84 -12.78
N VAL A 215 -7.13 19.72 -12.82
CA VAL A 215 -7.45 18.98 -14.04
C VAL A 215 -8.93 18.69 -14.16
N VAL A 216 -9.40 18.73 -15.40
CA VAL A 216 -10.63 18.08 -15.83
C VAL A 216 -10.23 16.90 -16.71
N VAL A 217 -10.63 15.70 -16.31
CA VAL A 217 -10.31 14.46 -17.01
C VAL A 217 -11.55 13.97 -17.73
N ASP A 218 -11.46 13.83 -19.05
CA ASP A 218 -12.58 13.35 -19.86
C ASP A 218 -12.56 11.82 -19.97
N MET A 219 -13.22 11.16 -19.02
CA MET A 219 -13.32 9.71 -18.98
C MET A 219 -14.18 9.13 -20.10
N THR A 220 -15.00 9.94 -20.80
CA THR A 220 -15.82 9.46 -21.93
C THR A 220 -15.00 9.21 -23.19
N ARG A 221 -13.86 9.87 -23.30
CA ARG A 221 -12.87 9.71 -24.37
C ARG A 221 -11.57 9.07 -23.88
N ALA A 222 -11.60 8.48 -22.69
CA ALA A 222 -10.47 7.68 -22.21
C ALA A 222 -10.27 6.46 -23.10
N ASP A 223 -9.04 5.96 -23.11
CA ASP A 223 -8.72 4.68 -23.74
C ASP A 223 -9.65 3.59 -23.19
N ALA A 224 -10.34 2.86 -24.07
CA ALA A 224 -11.34 1.88 -23.68
C ALA A 224 -10.75 0.72 -22.85
N ALA A 225 -9.47 0.39 -23.05
CA ALA A 225 -8.77 -0.64 -22.28
C ALA A 225 -8.30 -0.09 -20.92
N TYR A 226 -7.67 1.10 -20.91
CA TYR A 226 -6.97 1.59 -19.71
C TYR A 226 -7.75 2.61 -18.87
N GLY A 227 -8.83 3.18 -19.41
CA GLY A 227 -9.64 4.19 -18.71
C GLY A 227 -10.18 3.68 -17.38
N ALA A 228 -10.60 2.41 -17.31
CA ALA A 228 -11.05 1.78 -16.06
C ALA A 228 -9.90 1.62 -15.04
N LEU A 229 -8.67 1.36 -15.50
CA LEU A 229 -7.50 1.22 -14.63
C LEU A 229 -7.11 2.55 -13.98
N ALA A 230 -7.25 3.68 -14.69
CA ALA A 230 -6.86 4.98 -14.16
C ALA A 230 -7.61 5.33 -12.85
N ALA A 231 -8.83 4.79 -12.68
CA ALA A 231 -9.65 4.90 -11.48
C ALA A 231 -9.80 6.35 -10.94
N PHE A 232 -9.71 7.34 -11.83
CA PHE A 232 -9.78 8.75 -11.49
C PHE A 232 -11.22 9.12 -11.11
N GLY A 233 -11.42 9.74 -9.94
CA GLY A 233 -12.74 10.12 -9.43
C GLY A 233 -13.56 8.97 -8.81
N GLN A 234 -13.10 7.72 -8.86
CA GLN A 234 -13.73 6.61 -8.15
C GLN A 234 -13.13 6.46 -6.73
N LYS A 235 -13.90 6.84 -5.70
CA LYS A 235 -13.65 6.43 -4.31
C LYS A 235 -14.73 5.44 -3.89
N VAL A 236 -14.33 4.35 -3.24
CA VAL A 236 -15.23 3.34 -2.65
C VAL A 236 -16.00 3.87 -1.43
N ALA A 237 -15.75 5.11 -0.99
CA ALA A 237 -16.39 5.74 0.18
C ALA A 237 -17.56 6.66 -0.20
N SER A 238 -18.54 6.77 0.72
CA SER A 238 -19.88 7.38 0.57
C SER A 238 -19.99 8.86 0.17
N ARG A 239 -18.86 9.53 -0.13
CA ARG A 239 -18.85 10.87 -0.72
C ARG A 239 -17.88 10.87 -1.89
N MET A 240 -18.42 10.86 -3.11
CA MET A 240 -17.67 11.12 -4.33
C MET A 240 -17.15 12.56 -4.27
N VAL A 241 -15.98 12.75 -3.67
CA VAL A 241 -15.19 13.96 -3.93
C VAL A 241 -14.54 13.71 -5.28
N LEU A 242 -15.06 14.37 -6.33
CA LEU A 242 -14.40 14.42 -7.63
C LEU A 242 -12.98 14.94 -7.38
N ARG A 243 -11.97 14.14 -7.76
CA ARG A 243 -10.59 14.60 -7.68
C ARG A 243 -10.40 15.65 -8.76
N GLU A 244 -9.90 16.79 -8.35
CA GLU A 244 -9.68 17.95 -9.22
C GLU A 244 -8.19 18.25 -9.36
N TRP A 245 -7.34 17.72 -8.49
CA TRP A 245 -5.90 17.95 -8.52
C TRP A 245 -5.12 16.65 -8.71
N VAL A 246 -4.06 16.72 -9.52
CA VAL A 246 -3.10 15.63 -9.73
C VAL A 246 -1.67 16.15 -9.56
N SER A 247 -0.82 15.31 -8.98
CA SER A 247 0.62 15.58 -8.91
C SER A 247 1.30 15.33 -10.25
N HIS A 248 2.51 15.87 -10.44
CA HIS A 248 3.23 15.74 -11.69
C HIS A 248 3.44 14.28 -12.15
N PRO A 249 3.90 13.34 -11.29
CA PRO A 249 4.05 11.94 -11.70
C PRO A 249 2.73 11.33 -12.14
N GLU A 250 1.62 11.71 -11.51
CA GLU A 250 0.29 11.25 -11.88
C GLU A 250 -0.19 11.82 -13.21
N LEU A 251 0.02 13.12 -13.44
CA LEU A 251 -0.32 13.78 -14.68
C LEU A 251 0.33 13.09 -15.89
N ILE A 252 1.60 12.68 -15.75
CA ILE A 252 2.37 12.04 -16.82
C ILE A 252 1.71 10.75 -17.31
N TRP A 253 1.35 9.83 -16.41
CA TRP A 253 0.74 8.56 -16.84
C TRP A 253 -0.76 8.72 -17.15
N LEU A 254 -1.47 9.63 -16.47
CA LEU A 254 -2.89 9.86 -16.73
C LEU A 254 -3.13 10.45 -18.12
N ALA A 255 -2.25 11.35 -18.57
CA ALA A 255 -2.32 11.96 -19.91
C ALA A 255 -2.16 10.95 -21.05
N GLN A 256 -1.62 9.76 -20.77
CA GLN A 256 -1.51 8.66 -21.74
C GLN A 256 -2.81 7.86 -21.87
N CYS A 257 -3.72 7.99 -20.90
CA CYS A 257 -4.92 7.15 -20.78
C CYS A 257 -6.23 7.91 -21.03
N ALA A 258 -6.23 9.23 -20.80
CA ALA A 258 -7.42 10.06 -21.00
C ALA A 258 -7.04 11.49 -21.42
N PRO A 259 -7.91 12.19 -22.19
CA PRO A 259 -7.73 13.61 -22.43
C PRO A 259 -7.84 14.41 -21.13
N ILE A 260 -6.91 15.36 -20.95
CA ILE A 260 -6.82 16.20 -19.75
C ILE A 260 -6.83 17.68 -20.14
N GLU A 261 -7.67 18.46 -19.46
CA GLU A 261 -7.64 19.92 -19.49
C GLU A 261 -7.04 20.48 -18.21
N ILE A 262 -6.07 21.39 -18.31
CA ILE A 262 -5.46 22.09 -17.16
C ILE A 262 -6.18 23.41 -16.88
N ARG A 263 -6.68 23.58 -15.66
CA ARG A 263 -7.38 24.79 -15.19
C ARG A 263 -6.46 25.79 -14.49
N SER A 264 -5.66 25.29 -13.56
CA SER A 264 -4.68 26.06 -12.80
C SER A 264 -3.53 25.15 -12.34
N VAL A 265 -2.42 25.74 -11.89
CA VAL A 265 -1.22 25.01 -11.52
C VAL A 265 -0.58 25.62 -10.28
N PHE A 266 -0.17 24.79 -9.33
CA PHE A 266 0.93 25.13 -8.42
C PHE A 266 2.23 24.58 -8.99
N LYS A 267 3.25 25.44 -9.10
CA LYS A 267 4.59 25.08 -9.54
C LYS A 267 5.56 25.28 -8.40
N SER A 268 6.25 24.22 -7.99
CA SER A 268 7.35 24.29 -7.03
C SER A 268 8.61 24.82 -7.73
N THR A 269 9.60 25.29 -6.98
CA THR A 269 10.80 25.88 -7.55
C THR A 269 11.67 24.83 -8.22
N GLN A 270 11.84 23.65 -7.59
CA GLN A 270 12.63 22.55 -8.14
C GLN A 270 12.27 21.20 -7.52
N TYR A 271 12.72 20.14 -8.18
CA TYR A 271 12.81 18.82 -7.58
C TYR A 271 13.99 18.74 -6.62
N GLN A 272 13.83 17.97 -5.53
CA GLN A 272 14.90 17.64 -4.60
C GLN A 272 14.89 16.14 -4.26
N PRO A 273 16.06 15.57 -3.92
CA PRO A 273 16.11 14.21 -3.41
C PRO A 273 15.44 14.11 -2.03
N LEU A 274 14.88 12.94 -1.74
CA LEU A 274 14.33 12.64 -0.43
C LEU A 274 15.46 12.53 0.61
N LYS A 275 15.39 13.35 1.66
CA LYS A 275 16.41 13.35 2.75
C LYS A 275 16.41 12.05 3.58
N HIS A 276 15.26 11.40 3.69
CA HIS A 276 15.07 10.20 4.52
C HIS A 276 15.08 8.95 3.64
N ALA A 277 16.28 8.50 3.27
CA ALA A 277 16.47 7.25 2.56
C ALA A 277 16.18 6.03 3.45
N LEU A 278 16.15 4.86 2.83
CA LEU A 278 15.99 3.59 3.54
C LEU A 278 17.18 3.38 4.51
N PRO A 279 16.95 2.95 5.77
CA PRO A 279 18.00 2.71 6.75
C PRO A 279 19.10 1.78 6.23
N THR A 280 20.35 2.01 6.63
CA THR A 280 21.53 1.23 6.18
C THR A 280 21.36 -0.27 6.39
N VAL A 281 20.81 -0.68 7.53
CA VAL A 281 20.47 -2.08 7.86
C VAL A 281 19.53 -2.75 6.86
N LEU A 282 18.80 -1.98 6.03
CA LEU A 282 17.95 -2.49 4.95
C LEU A 282 18.50 -2.21 3.54
N SER A 283 19.48 -1.33 3.40
CA SER A 283 19.96 -0.87 2.09
C SER A 283 21.32 -1.41 1.68
N GLU A 284 22.21 -1.72 2.64
CA GLU A 284 23.60 -2.14 2.38
C GLU A 284 23.72 -3.56 1.82
N ASP A 285 23.02 -4.54 2.41
CA ASP A 285 23.07 -5.94 1.97
C ASP A 285 21.98 -6.22 0.91
N PRO A 286 22.35 -6.50 -0.35
CA PRO A 286 21.39 -6.84 -1.39
C PRO A 286 20.62 -8.15 -1.11
N LEU A 287 21.16 -9.08 -0.32
CA LEU A 287 20.49 -10.34 0.04
C LEU A 287 19.26 -10.11 0.91
N LEU A 288 19.14 -8.95 1.57
CA LEU A 288 17.93 -8.59 2.30
C LEU A 288 16.70 -8.45 1.41
N ALA A 289 16.87 -8.31 0.09
CA ALA A 289 15.76 -8.40 -0.84
C ALA A 289 15.06 -9.76 -0.79
N LEU A 290 15.75 -10.83 -0.38
CA LEU A 290 15.17 -12.17 -0.19
C LEU A 290 14.46 -12.31 1.17
N SER A 291 14.67 -11.38 2.10
CA SER A 291 14.09 -11.43 3.45
C SER A 291 12.67 -10.88 3.46
N TYR A 292 11.69 -11.76 3.71
CA TYR A 292 10.28 -11.37 3.85
C TYR A 292 10.06 -10.30 4.94
N SER A 293 10.74 -10.44 6.08
CA SER A 293 10.66 -9.48 7.20
C SER A 293 11.27 -8.12 6.84
N ALA A 294 12.41 -8.10 6.13
CA ALA A 294 13.03 -6.86 5.67
C ALA A 294 12.13 -6.13 4.65
N GLY A 295 11.52 -6.88 3.72
CA GLY A 295 10.55 -6.35 2.77
C GLY A 295 9.34 -5.71 3.47
N LEU A 296 8.75 -6.36 4.48
CA LEU A 296 7.65 -5.78 5.24
C LEU A 296 8.06 -4.51 6.01
N LEU A 297 9.26 -4.48 6.60
CA LEU A 297 9.76 -3.30 7.28
C LEU A 297 9.99 -2.13 6.30
N ALA A 298 10.57 -2.42 5.14
CA ALA A 298 10.77 -1.42 4.08
C ALA A 298 9.44 -0.86 3.56
N GLU A 299 8.42 -1.72 3.40
CA GLU A 299 7.07 -1.30 3.04
C GLU A 299 6.49 -0.30 4.07
N ASN A 300 6.67 -0.60 5.36
CA ASN A 300 6.23 0.29 6.43
C ASN A 300 7.04 1.59 6.47
N HIS A 301 8.35 1.56 6.15
CA HIS A 301 9.19 2.75 6.09
C HIS A 301 8.73 3.75 5.03
N TRP A 302 8.64 3.34 3.75
CA TRP A 302 8.26 4.29 2.71
C TRP A 302 6.81 4.75 2.90
N THR A 303 5.95 3.87 3.42
CA THR A 303 4.57 4.22 3.78
C THR A 303 4.52 5.28 4.88
N ALA A 304 5.40 5.21 5.89
CA ALA A 304 5.48 6.23 6.94
C ALA A 304 5.75 7.63 6.37
N LEU A 305 6.64 7.73 5.38
CA LEU A 305 6.96 8.96 4.68
C LEU A 305 5.85 9.40 3.71
N ALA A 306 5.06 8.46 3.21
CA ALA A 306 3.97 8.64 2.25
C ALA A 306 2.56 8.73 2.87
N SER A 307 2.45 8.79 4.20
CA SER A 307 1.17 8.93 4.92
C SER A 307 0.96 10.36 5.41
N ASP A 308 -0.29 10.75 5.65
CA ASP A 308 -0.63 11.97 6.39
C ASP A 308 -0.21 11.86 7.86
N GLU A 309 -0.12 13.00 8.56
CA GLU A 309 0.18 13.04 9.99
C GLU A 309 -1.02 13.55 10.77
N TYR A 310 -1.54 12.75 11.70
CA TYR A 310 -2.59 13.22 12.61
C TYR A 310 -1.99 13.87 13.85
N ASN A 311 -2.17 15.18 13.98
CA ASN A 311 -1.79 15.91 15.19
C ASN A 311 -2.91 15.80 16.23
N ARG A 312 -2.67 15.05 17.30
CA ARG A 312 -3.65 14.82 18.38
C ARG A 312 -4.03 16.10 19.15
N LEU A 313 -3.13 17.08 19.25
CA LEU A 313 -3.37 18.33 19.98
C LEU A 313 -4.31 19.25 19.19
N THR A 314 -4.04 19.42 17.91
CA THR A 314 -4.86 20.29 17.03
C THR A 314 -6.05 19.57 16.42
N LYS A 315 -6.09 18.23 16.53
CA LYS A 315 -7.03 17.32 15.86
C LYS A 315 -7.04 17.49 14.32
N LYS A 316 -5.95 18.01 13.74
CA LYS A 316 -5.79 18.22 12.30
C LYS A 316 -4.90 17.15 11.69
N ARG A 317 -5.21 16.76 10.45
CA ARG A 317 -4.34 15.91 9.63
C ARG A 317 -3.48 16.80 8.75
N THR A 318 -2.16 16.70 8.82
CA THR A 318 -1.25 17.40 7.91
C THR A 318 -0.86 16.46 6.78
N LEU A 319 -0.81 16.99 5.56
CA LEU A 319 -0.38 16.24 4.39
C LEU A 319 0.70 17.05 3.67
N SER A 320 1.87 16.45 3.46
CA SER A 320 3.00 17.08 2.80
C SER A 320 3.04 16.76 1.29
N SER A 321 3.68 17.63 0.52
CA SER A 321 3.94 17.42 -0.91
C SER A 321 4.73 16.13 -1.15
N ARG A 322 5.69 15.82 -0.27
CA ARG A 322 6.40 14.53 -0.26
C ARG A 322 5.43 13.36 -0.27
N ALA A 323 4.46 13.34 0.65
CA ALA A 323 3.54 12.22 0.77
C ALA A 323 2.70 12.03 -0.50
N VAL A 324 2.23 13.13 -1.10
CA VAL A 324 1.50 13.10 -2.38
C VAL A 324 2.37 12.52 -3.50
N TRP A 325 3.62 12.97 -3.64
CA TRP A 325 4.52 12.50 -4.69
C TRP A 325 4.90 11.03 -4.53
N LEU A 326 5.23 10.58 -3.31
CA LEU A 326 5.56 9.17 -3.07
C LEU A 326 4.37 8.24 -3.37
N ARG A 327 3.14 8.66 -3.04
CA ARG A 327 1.93 7.90 -3.42
C ARG A 327 1.66 7.89 -4.92
N ALA A 328 1.89 9.02 -5.58
CA ALA A 328 1.74 9.10 -7.03
C ALA A 328 2.78 8.22 -7.76
N ALA A 329 4.02 8.19 -7.27
CA ALA A 329 5.06 7.29 -7.78
C ALA A 329 4.68 5.82 -7.57
N ASP A 330 4.23 5.43 -6.38
CA ASP A 330 3.73 4.07 -6.11
C ASP A 330 2.62 3.67 -7.07
N ARG A 331 1.64 4.55 -7.27
CA ARG A 331 0.56 4.32 -8.22
C ARG A 331 1.04 4.26 -9.66
N ALA A 332 2.05 5.04 -10.06
CA ALA A 332 2.62 4.99 -11.42
C ALA A 332 3.29 3.63 -11.68
N PHE A 333 4.15 3.15 -10.77
CA PHE A 333 4.78 1.84 -10.90
C PHE A 333 3.74 0.71 -10.92
N CYS A 334 2.77 0.77 -10.01
CA CYS A 334 1.72 -0.24 -9.94
C CYS A 334 0.76 -0.18 -11.13
N PHE A 335 0.53 1.00 -11.71
CA PHE A 335 -0.29 1.17 -12.91
C PHE A 335 0.38 0.51 -14.13
N ALA A 336 1.69 0.68 -14.31
CA ALA A 336 2.42 -0.02 -15.37
C ALA A 336 2.27 -1.55 -15.25
N LEU A 337 2.41 -2.09 -14.03
CA LEU A 337 2.18 -3.52 -13.79
C LEU A 337 0.72 -3.93 -14.02
N ALA A 338 -0.24 -3.10 -13.60
CA ALA A 338 -1.67 -3.35 -13.83
C ALA A 338 -2.01 -3.36 -15.33
N LYS A 339 -1.38 -2.50 -16.11
CA LYS A 339 -1.48 -2.50 -17.57
C LYS A 339 -0.98 -3.81 -18.17
N TYR A 340 0.22 -4.27 -17.79
CA TYR A 340 0.72 -5.58 -18.24
C TYR A 340 -0.21 -6.73 -17.86
N ALA A 341 -0.77 -6.71 -16.64
CA ALA A 341 -1.72 -7.73 -16.21
C ALA A 341 -3.01 -7.70 -17.05
N LEU A 342 -3.53 -6.51 -17.37
CA LEU A 342 -4.70 -6.35 -18.22
C LEU A 342 -4.43 -6.82 -19.65
N ASP A 343 -3.26 -6.49 -20.22
CA ASP A 343 -2.85 -6.89 -21.57
C ASP A 343 -2.74 -8.42 -21.71
N GLN A 344 -2.47 -9.13 -20.61
CA GLN A 344 -2.49 -10.60 -20.52
C GLN A 344 -3.90 -11.18 -20.25
N GLY A 345 -4.93 -10.34 -20.27
CA GLY A 345 -6.33 -10.74 -20.09
C GLY A 345 -6.77 -10.90 -18.64
N PHE A 346 -5.94 -10.57 -17.64
CA PHE A 346 -6.37 -10.68 -16.25
C PHE A 346 -7.35 -9.58 -15.86
N ALA A 347 -8.37 -9.94 -15.07
CA ALA A 347 -9.28 -8.96 -14.51
C ALA A 347 -8.63 -8.22 -13.33
N VAL A 348 -8.08 -7.04 -13.57
CA VAL A 348 -7.49 -6.19 -12.54
C VAL A 348 -8.58 -5.57 -11.65
N THR A 349 -8.44 -5.73 -10.34
CA THR A 349 -9.42 -5.26 -9.34
C THR A 349 -8.90 -4.07 -8.54
N GLY A 350 -7.59 -3.83 -8.57
CA GLY A 350 -6.98 -2.63 -8.01
C GLY A 350 -5.49 -2.81 -7.79
N TYR A 351 -4.79 -1.73 -7.50
CA TYR A 351 -3.34 -1.73 -7.37
C TYR A 351 -2.86 -0.62 -6.43
N SER A 352 -1.81 -0.94 -5.67
CA SER A 352 -1.10 -0.03 -4.76
C SER A 352 -0.01 -0.77 -3.99
N SER A 353 0.88 -0.01 -3.35
CA SER A 353 1.91 -0.52 -2.44
C SER A 353 2.78 -1.62 -3.06
N GLY A 354 3.21 -1.40 -4.30
CA GLY A 354 4.03 -2.35 -5.06
C GLY A 354 3.29 -3.62 -5.48
N ALA A 355 1.96 -3.56 -5.62
CA ALA A 355 1.14 -4.73 -5.90
C ALA A 355 0.00 -4.45 -6.87
N VAL A 356 -0.34 -5.48 -7.67
CA VAL A 356 -1.57 -5.56 -8.44
C VAL A 356 -2.45 -6.67 -7.88
N ARG A 357 -3.74 -6.38 -7.73
CA ARG A 357 -4.76 -7.35 -7.35
C ARG A 357 -5.52 -7.76 -8.60
N VAL A 358 -5.51 -9.05 -8.89
CA VAL A 358 -6.21 -9.63 -10.03
C VAL A 358 -7.25 -10.62 -9.54
N ARG A 359 -8.32 -10.75 -10.31
CA ARG A 359 -9.25 -11.86 -10.21
C ARG A 359 -9.05 -12.75 -11.42
N VAL A 360 -8.89 -14.03 -11.17
CA VAL A 360 -8.64 -15.04 -12.22
C VAL A 360 -9.49 -16.26 -11.97
N LEU A 361 -9.81 -16.99 -13.03
CA LEU A 361 -10.38 -18.33 -12.91
C LEU A 361 -9.31 -19.30 -12.38
N ARG A 362 -9.74 -20.34 -11.69
CA ARG A 362 -8.81 -21.36 -11.16
C ARG A 362 -8.02 -22.07 -12.27
N ALA A 363 -8.60 -22.24 -13.45
CA ALA A 363 -7.91 -22.79 -14.62
C ALA A 363 -6.73 -21.90 -15.10
N GLU A 364 -6.71 -20.62 -14.74
CA GLU A 364 -5.68 -19.65 -15.17
C GLU A 364 -4.50 -19.56 -14.20
N LEU A 365 -4.48 -20.36 -13.11
CA LEU A 365 -3.44 -20.24 -12.06
C LEU A 365 -2.02 -20.47 -12.59
N LEU A 366 -1.83 -21.38 -13.56
CA LEU A 366 -0.52 -21.59 -14.19
C LEU A 366 -0.12 -20.43 -15.10
N HIS A 367 -1.08 -19.77 -15.74
CA HIS A 367 -0.83 -18.56 -16.52
C HIS A 367 -0.40 -17.41 -15.59
N VAL A 368 -1.05 -17.26 -14.43
CA VAL A 368 -0.64 -16.29 -13.41
C VAL A 368 0.76 -16.56 -12.89
N LEU A 369 1.14 -17.83 -12.67
CA LEU A 369 2.49 -18.19 -12.26
C LEU A 369 3.53 -17.75 -13.30
N SER A 370 3.24 -18.02 -14.57
CA SER A 370 4.11 -17.65 -15.69
C SER A 370 4.29 -16.13 -15.75
N PHE A 371 3.19 -15.37 -15.64
CA PHE A 371 3.21 -13.91 -15.57
C PHE A 371 4.02 -13.39 -14.37
N ALA A 372 3.86 -14.01 -13.20
CA ALA A 372 4.59 -13.62 -12.00
C ALA A 372 6.10 -13.86 -12.15
N ILE A 373 6.52 -14.98 -12.73
CA ILE A 373 7.94 -15.27 -13.00
C ILE A 373 8.51 -14.26 -13.99
N GLU A 374 7.82 -14.02 -15.11
CA GLU A 374 8.25 -13.08 -16.16
C GLU A 374 8.49 -11.68 -15.62
N HIS A 375 7.61 -11.20 -14.73
CA HIS A 375 7.66 -9.84 -14.19
C HIS A 375 8.35 -9.76 -12.81
N GLY A 376 8.98 -10.84 -12.35
CA GLY A 376 9.71 -10.88 -11.06
C GLY A 376 8.82 -10.61 -9.84
N LEU A 377 7.58 -11.09 -9.87
CA LEU A 377 6.57 -10.89 -8.84
C LEU A 377 6.53 -12.06 -7.84
N VAL A 378 6.24 -11.72 -6.60
CA VAL A 378 5.83 -12.66 -5.55
C VAL A 378 4.33 -12.89 -5.66
N CYS A 379 3.92 -14.14 -5.82
CA CYS A 379 2.53 -14.58 -5.71
C CYS A 379 2.36 -15.45 -4.45
N PRO A 380 1.12 -15.65 -3.96
CA PRO A 380 0.84 -16.65 -2.94
C PRO A 380 1.30 -18.05 -3.38
N ASP A 381 1.48 -18.96 -2.43
CA ASP A 381 1.79 -20.37 -2.72
C ASP A 381 0.66 -21.02 -3.55
N LEU A 382 0.84 -21.03 -4.87
CA LEU A 382 -0.17 -21.53 -5.80
C LEU A 382 -0.37 -23.03 -5.70
N ASN A 383 0.61 -23.80 -5.20
CA ASN A 383 0.45 -25.25 -5.03
C ASN A 383 -0.68 -25.60 -4.06
N ARG A 384 -1.03 -24.67 -3.17
CA ARG A 384 -2.15 -24.81 -2.23
C ARG A 384 -3.47 -24.31 -2.80
N LEU A 385 -3.38 -23.48 -3.82
CA LEU A 385 -4.52 -22.91 -4.51
C LEU A 385 -4.91 -23.73 -5.72
N ILE A 386 -4.00 -24.49 -6.34
CA ILE A 386 -4.27 -25.41 -7.44
C ILE A 386 -4.82 -26.72 -6.87
N GLN A 387 -6.02 -27.09 -7.27
CA GLN A 387 -6.63 -28.39 -7.00
C GLN A 387 -6.33 -29.37 -8.15
N PRO A 388 -6.38 -30.69 -7.92
CA PRO A 388 -6.15 -31.69 -8.97
C PRO A 388 -7.03 -31.49 -10.22
N ASP A 389 -8.27 -31.04 -10.02
CA ASP A 389 -9.23 -30.77 -11.10
C ASP A 389 -8.83 -29.57 -11.97
N ASP A 390 -8.09 -28.61 -11.41
CA ASP A 390 -7.61 -27.43 -12.14
C ASP A 390 -6.57 -27.85 -13.23
N LEU A 391 -5.83 -28.95 -13.01
CA LEU A 391 -4.82 -29.47 -13.95
C LEU A 391 -5.41 -30.22 -15.16
N GLN A 392 -6.65 -30.74 -15.05
CA GLN A 392 -7.29 -31.50 -16.14
C GLN A 392 -7.85 -30.59 -17.23
N SER A 393 -8.18 -29.34 -16.89
CA SER A 393 -8.73 -28.35 -17.81
C SER A 393 -7.74 -27.84 -18.88
N VAL A 394 -6.43 -27.99 -18.64
CA VAL A 394 -5.36 -27.53 -19.56
C VAL A 394 -5.22 -28.45 -20.78
N HIS A 395 -5.72 -29.69 -20.72
CA HIS A 395 -5.59 -30.68 -21.79
C HIS A 395 -6.86 -30.87 -22.64
N SER A 396 -7.89 -30.05 -22.42
CA SER A 396 -9.20 -30.17 -23.07
C SER A 396 -9.56 -28.99 -23.99
N GLY A 397 -8.62 -28.06 -24.22
CA GLY A 397 -8.81 -26.84 -25.02
C GLY A 397 -8.01 -26.84 -26.31
#